data_AF-A0A9X9A6S0-F1
#
_entry.id   AF-A0A9X9A6S0-F1
#
_cell.length_a   1.000
_cell.length_b   1.000
_cell.length_c   1.000
_cell.angle_alpha   90.00
_cell.angle_beta   90.00
_cell.angle_gamma   90.00
#
_symmetry.space_group_name_H-M   'P 1'
#
loop_
_entity.id
_entity.type
_entity.pdbx_description
1 polymer ?
#
loop_
_entity_poly.entity_id
_entity_poly.type
_entity_poly.pdbx_seq_one_letter_code
_entity_poly.pdbx_strand_id
1 'polypeptide(L)'
;MNGQSQLFDFYLASATKIINRKKRYRPGEEIVRDALNEFVKFIFPDYLPGLPITKARKIIDKFDPMLHMGDSLTNLLIDEGVLSLDVEPSTKGTPRGTEVIRFTYERFSDYFIAQHILSHYVSKDNIEAVFSEEGLIGSMLKDGSVYQLGGIIEALGICFPEQFGHELIEFIPKEFSNYNWMLERTFINGILWRSPNSFTEESVNLLNQITSNRIGFHNEALDILLALSTEPNHPWNADFLDRNLARMSLPERDAFW
;
A
#
# COMPACT_ATOMS: atom_id res chain seq x y z
N MET A 1 0.76 -11.25 12.87
CA MET A 1 0.12 -10.60 11.72
C MET A 1 1.04 -10.75 10.51
N ASN A 2 0.48 -11.06 9.35
CA ASN A 2 1.21 -11.49 8.15
C ASN A 2 1.47 -10.34 7.14
N GLY A 3 1.19 -9.10 7.54
CA GLY A 3 1.26 -7.91 6.69
C GLY A 3 0.02 -7.71 5.79
N GLN A 4 -0.24 -6.46 5.41
CA GLN A 4 -1.35 -6.02 4.56
C GLN A 4 -1.19 -6.54 3.12
N SER A 5 0.04 -6.58 2.60
CA SER A 5 0.33 -7.16 1.28
C SER A 5 -0.16 -8.61 1.18
N GLN A 6 0.11 -9.42 2.21
CA GLN A 6 -0.33 -10.82 2.24
C GLN A 6 -1.85 -10.96 2.37
N LEU A 7 -2.52 -10.05 3.10
CA LEU A 7 -3.99 -10.01 3.17
C LEU A 7 -4.60 -9.72 1.79
N PHE A 8 -4.02 -8.78 1.06
CA PHE A 8 -4.46 -8.43 -0.29
C PHE A 8 -4.19 -9.53 -1.32
N ASP A 9 -3.06 -10.20 -1.23
CA ASP A 9 -2.77 -11.36 -2.06
C ASP A 9 -3.73 -12.52 -1.74
N PHE A 10 -4.04 -12.76 -0.46
CA PHE A 10 -5.03 -13.76 -0.05
C PHE A 10 -6.44 -13.43 -0.58
N TYR A 11 -6.85 -12.17 -0.49
CA TYR A 11 -8.12 -11.69 -1.02
C TYR A 11 -8.20 -11.95 -2.53
N LEU A 12 -7.17 -11.54 -3.27
CA LEU A 12 -7.13 -11.74 -4.72
C LEU A 12 -7.09 -13.22 -5.11
N ALA A 13 -6.30 -14.03 -4.41
CA ALA A 13 -6.22 -15.47 -4.66
C ALA A 13 -7.59 -16.15 -4.49
N SER A 14 -8.38 -15.68 -3.51
CA SER A 14 -9.74 -16.17 -3.27
C SER A 14 -10.68 -15.85 -4.45
N ALA A 15 -10.71 -14.61 -4.92
CA ALA A 15 -11.49 -14.21 -6.10
C ALA A 15 -11.02 -14.95 -7.37
N THR A 16 -9.71 -15.01 -7.58
CA THR A 16 -9.08 -15.68 -8.73
C THR A 16 -9.45 -17.16 -8.78
N LYS A 17 -9.50 -17.85 -7.64
CA LYS A 17 -9.93 -19.26 -7.59
C LYS A 17 -11.36 -19.46 -8.11
N ILE A 18 -12.27 -18.55 -7.78
CA ILE A 18 -13.67 -18.61 -8.23
C ILE A 18 -13.76 -18.33 -9.73
N ILE A 19 -13.06 -17.28 -10.21
CA ILE A 19 -13.01 -16.91 -11.62
C ILE A 19 -12.42 -18.04 -12.47
N ASN A 20 -11.27 -18.60 -12.05
CA ASN A 20 -10.61 -19.71 -12.75
C ASN A 20 -11.54 -20.92 -12.87
N ARG A 21 -12.35 -21.21 -11.84
CA ARG A 21 -13.34 -22.30 -11.89
C ARG A 21 -14.46 -22.00 -12.88
N LYS A 22 -15.00 -20.77 -12.88
CA LYS A 22 -16.08 -20.35 -13.79
C LYS A 22 -15.62 -20.37 -15.26
N LYS A 23 -14.41 -19.88 -15.53
CA LYS A 23 -13.85 -19.75 -16.88
C LYS A 23 -13.02 -20.94 -17.37
N ARG A 24 -12.73 -21.89 -16.48
CA ARG A 24 -11.86 -23.06 -16.73
C ARG A 24 -10.47 -22.66 -17.22
N TYR A 25 -9.92 -21.58 -16.66
CA TYR A 25 -8.53 -21.20 -16.90
C TYR A 25 -7.58 -22.29 -16.42
N ARG A 26 -6.42 -22.41 -17.06
CA ARG A 26 -5.47 -23.46 -16.72
C ARG A 26 -4.75 -23.11 -15.42
N PRO A 27 -4.45 -24.12 -14.57
CA PRO A 27 -3.58 -23.90 -13.42
C PRO A 27 -2.24 -23.29 -13.86
N GLY A 28 -1.79 -22.25 -13.16
CA GLY A 28 -0.54 -21.54 -13.44
C GLY A 28 -0.67 -20.33 -14.38
N GLU A 29 -1.83 -20.08 -14.97
CA GLU A 29 -2.08 -18.82 -15.70
C GLU A 29 -2.48 -17.72 -14.70
N GLU A 30 -1.72 -16.63 -14.67
CA GLU A 30 -1.92 -15.47 -13.79
C GLU A 30 -2.89 -14.43 -14.43
N ILE A 31 -3.93 -14.90 -15.12
CA ILE A 31 -4.80 -14.07 -15.98
C ILE A 31 -5.41 -12.88 -15.23
N VAL A 32 -5.96 -13.15 -14.05
CA VAL A 32 -6.56 -12.10 -13.20
C VAL A 32 -5.51 -11.10 -12.76
N ARG A 33 -4.35 -11.59 -12.31
CA ARG A 33 -3.24 -10.76 -11.85
C ARG A 33 -2.72 -9.87 -12.96
N ASP A 34 -2.50 -10.44 -14.15
CA ASP A 34 -2.03 -9.75 -15.35
C ASP A 34 -3.03 -8.70 -15.84
N ALA A 35 -4.32 -9.03 -15.87
CA ALA A 35 -5.37 -8.10 -16.25
C ALA A 35 -5.43 -6.89 -15.32
N LEU A 36 -5.31 -7.11 -14.00
CA LEU A 36 -5.27 -6.03 -13.02
C LEU A 36 -3.99 -5.20 -13.12
N ASN A 37 -2.83 -5.83 -13.34
CA ASN A 37 -1.57 -5.13 -13.55
C ASN A 37 -1.62 -4.24 -14.80
N GLU A 38 -2.24 -4.71 -15.89
CA GLU A 38 -2.46 -3.89 -17.07
C GLU A 38 -3.46 -2.77 -16.80
N PHE A 39 -4.57 -3.06 -16.12
CA PHE A 39 -5.55 -2.04 -15.72
C PHE A 39 -4.87 -0.91 -14.92
N VAL A 40 -3.95 -1.23 -14.01
CA VAL A 40 -3.23 -0.27 -13.18
C VAL A 40 -2.35 0.67 -14.00
N LYS A 41 -1.71 0.19 -15.07
CA LYS A 41 -0.93 1.04 -15.99
C LYS A 41 -1.76 2.15 -16.65
N PHE A 42 -3.08 1.94 -16.76
CA PHE A 42 -3.98 2.91 -17.35
C PHE A 42 -4.66 3.79 -16.30
N ILE A 43 -4.80 3.36 -15.04
CA ILE A 43 -5.32 4.21 -13.97
C ILE A 43 -4.27 5.18 -13.44
N PHE A 44 -3.02 4.73 -13.30
CA PHE A 44 -1.95 5.56 -12.77
C PHE A 44 -1.19 6.26 -13.91
N PRO A 45 -0.91 7.57 -13.82
CA PRO A 45 -1.32 8.50 -12.77
C PRO A 45 -2.65 9.23 -13.05
N ASP A 46 -3.19 9.14 -14.28
CA ASP A 46 -4.17 10.13 -14.79
C ASP A 46 -5.65 9.78 -14.55
N TYR A 47 -5.96 8.54 -14.17
CA TYR A 47 -7.32 8.01 -14.04
C TYR A 47 -7.54 7.29 -12.69
N LEU A 48 -6.98 7.84 -11.61
CA LEU A 48 -7.09 7.28 -10.25
C LEU A 48 -8.53 6.97 -9.80
N PRO A 49 -9.55 7.80 -10.10
CA PRO A 49 -10.94 7.48 -9.74
C PRO A 49 -11.53 6.29 -10.52
N GLY A 50 -10.89 5.87 -11.62
CA GLY A 50 -11.33 4.76 -12.46
C GLY A 50 -11.27 5.08 -13.95
N LEU A 51 -11.43 4.04 -14.77
CA LEU A 51 -11.49 4.15 -16.23
C LEU A 51 -12.93 4.08 -16.73
N PRO A 52 -13.29 4.83 -17.80
CA PRO A 52 -14.59 4.66 -18.46
C PRO A 52 -14.86 3.19 -18.79
N ILE A 53 -16.10 2.73 -18.56
CA ILE A 53 -16.47 1.29 -18.67
C ILE A 53 -15.93 0.65 -19.96
N THR A 54 -16.14 1.30 -21.11
CA THR A 54 -15.77 0.76 -22.41
C THR A 54 -14.25 0.56 -22.55
N LYS A 55 -13.46 1.47 -21.98
CA LYS A 55 -12.00 1.38 -21.96
C LYS A 55 -11.54 0.30 -21.00
N ALA A 56 -12.09 0.25 -19.78
CA ALA A 56 -11.77 -0.76 -18.78
C ALA A 56 -12.06 -2.18 -19.28
N ARG A 57 -13.26 -2.43 -19.82
CA ARG A 57 -13.64 -3.73 -20.39
C ARG A 57 -12.70 -4.16 -21.50
N LYS A 58 -12.33 -3.25 -22.40
CA LYS A 58 -11.39 -3.54 -23.49
C LYS A 58 -10.00 -3.94 -22.97
N ILE A 59 -9.51 -3.30 -21.92
CA ILE A 59 -8.20 -3.59 -21.33
C ILE A 59 -8.23 -4.94 -20.61
N ILE A 60 -9.22 -5.14 -19.75
CA ILE A 60 -9.31 -6.33 -18.89
C ILE A 60 -9.68 -7.57 -19.71
N ASP A 61 -10.75 -7.51 -20.52
CA ASP A 61 -11.24 -8.67 -21.26
C ASP A 61 -10.26 -9.12 -22.36
N LYS A 62 -9.26 -8.31 -22.74
CA LYS A 62 -8.17 -8.72 -23.64
C LYS A 62 -7.36 -9.90 -23.08
N PHE A 63 -7.29 -10.03 -21.75
CA PHE A 63 -6.57 -11.12 -21.10
C PHE A 63 -7.40 -12.40 -21.00
N ASP A 64 -8.70 -12.37 -21.28
CA ASP A 64 -9.57 -13.54 -21.19
C ASP A 64 -9.38 -14.47 -22.41
N PRO A 65 -8.76 -15.66 -22.27
CA PRO A 65 -8.61 -16.61 -23.38
C PRO A 65 -9.93 -17.30 -23.74
N MET A 66 -10.96 -17.19 -22.90
CA MET A 66 -12.26 -17.86 -23.01
C MET A 66 -13.40 -16.85 -23.11
N LEU A 67 -13.22 -15.78 -23.91
CA LEU A 67 -14.18 -14.68 -24.11
C LEU A 67 -15.64 -15.11 -24.36
N HIS A 68 -15.86 -16.25 -25.00
CA HIS A 68 -17.20 -16.76 -25.34
C HIS A 68 -17.80 -17.69 -24.27
N MET A 69 -17.08 -18.00 -23.20
CA MET A 69 -17.53 -18.87 -22.12
C MET A 69 -18.01 -18.05 -20.92
N GLY A 70 -19.33 -18.02 -20.70
CA GLY A 70 -19.93 -17.35 -19.54
C GLY A 70 -19.76 -15.84 -19.56
N ASP A 71 -19.80 -15.22 -18.38
CA ASP A 71 -19.59 -13.78 -18.23
C ASP A 71 -18.15 -13.37 -18.57
N SER A 72 -17.98 -12.10 -18.97
CA SER A 72 -16.66 -11.56 -19.26
C SER A 72 -15.81 -11.44 -17.99
N LEU A 73 -14.49 -11.48 -18.15
CA LEU A 73 -13.56 -11.34 -17.02
C LEU A 73 -13.85 -10.08 -16.20
N THR A 74 -14.15 -8.96 -16.86
CA THR A 74 -14.51 -7.71 -16.18
C THR A 74 -15.74 -7.86 -15.28
N ASN A 75 -16.82 -8.48 -15.77
CA ASN A 75 -18.03 -8.68 -14.97
C ASN A 75 -17.76 -9.62 -13.79
N LEU A 76 -16.97 -10.67 -13.99
CA LEU A 76 -16.60 -11.57 -12.91
C LEU A 76 -15.75 -10.87 -11.85
N LEU A 77 -14.83 -9.98 -12.22
CA LEU A 77 -14.08 -9.18 -11.26
C LEU A 77 -14.98 -8.22 -10.47
N ILE A 78 -16.07 -7.75 -11.08
CA ILE A 78 -17.09 -6.95 -10.39
C ILE A 78 -17.90 -7.81 -9.42
N ASP A 79 -18.37 -8.98 -9.86
CA ASP A 79 -19.16 -9.89 -9.04
C ASP A 79 -18.40 -10.43 -7.82
N GLU A 80 -17.09 -10.67 -7.97
CA GLU A 80 -16.22 -11.10 -6.87
C GLU A 80 -15.70 -9.90 -6.03
N GLY A 81 -16.19 -8.68 -6.28
CA GLY A 81 -15.90 -7.48 -5.49
C GLY A 81 -14.50 -6.90 -5.66
N VAL A 82 -13.70 -7.38 -6.62
CA VAL A 82 -12.35 -6.86 -6.90
C VAL A 82 -12.44 -5.48 -7.52
N LEU A 83 -13.35 -5.31 -8.47
CA LEU A 83 -13.67 -4.05 -9.13
C LEU A 83 -15.12 -3.66 -8.84
N SER A 84 -15.46 -2.39 -9.04
CA SER A 84 -16.82 -1.89 -8.92
C SER A 84 -17.15 -0.99 -10.10
N LEU A 85 -18.45 -0.90 -10.40
CA LEU A 85 -19.01 0.14 -11.24
C LEU A 85 -19.29 1.36 -10.36
N ASP A 86 -18.88 2.54 -10.80
CA ASP A 86 -19.14 3.81 -10.13
C ASP A 86 -19.39 4.95 -11.13
N VAL A 87 -19.73 6.13 -10.63
CA VAL A 87 -19.93 7.34 -11.42
C VAL A 87 -18.97 8.42 -10.95
N GLU A 88 -18.03 8.80 -11.82
CA GLU A 88 -17.17 9.96 -11.59
C GLU A 88 -17.96 11.24 -11.91
N PRO A 89 -18.15 12.16 -10.95
CA PRO A 89 -18.86 13.41 -11.18
C PRO A 89 -18.20 14.25 -12.29
N SER A 90 -19.02 14.84 -13.15
CA SER A 90 -18.51 15.72 -14.19
C SER A 90 -18.10 17.07 -13.61
N THR A 91 -16.83 17.45 -13.79
CA THR A 91 -16.34 18.79 -13.48
C THR A 91 -16.88 19.86 -14.44
N LYS A 92 -17.52 19.47 -15.56
CA LYS A 92 -18.01 20.36 -16.62
C LYS A 92 -19.53 20.48 -16.68
N GLY A 93 -20.24 20.19 -15.58
CA GLY A 93 -21.68 20.46 -15.47
C GLY A 93 -22.59 19.51 -16.25
N THR A 94 -22.10 18.35 -16.69
CA THR A 94 -23.00 17.30 -17.21
C THR A 94 -23.68 16.59 -16.03
N PRO A 95 -25.03 16.54 -15.95
CA PRO A 95 -25.73 16.11 -14.74
C PRO A 95 -25.51 14.65 -14.32
N ARG A 96 -24.99 13.80 -15.21
CA ARG A 96 -24.93 12.35 -15.00
C ARG A 96 -23.53 11.79 -14.67
N GLY A 97 -22.49 12.61 -14.69
CA GLY A 97 -21.11 12.11 -14.53
C GLY A 97 -20.68 11.16 -15.65
N THR A 98 -19.55 10.47 -15.45
CA THR A 98 -19.06 9.41 -16.34
C THR A 98 -19.05 8.09 -15.58
N GLU A 99 -19.69 7.05 -16.11
CA GLU A 99 -19.60 5.73 -15.51
C GLU A 99 -18.19 5.15 -15.70
N VAL A 100 -17.60 4.71 -14.60
CA VAL A 100 -16.24 4.18 -14.53
C VAL A 100 -16.21 2.81 -13.88
N ILE A 101 -15.19 2.03 -14.22
CA ILE A 101 -14.79 0.85 -13.47
C ILE A 101 -13.54 1.23 -12.67
N ARG A 102 -13.54 0.91 -11.38
CA ARG A 102 -12.43 1.15 -10.44
C ARG A 102 -12.26 -0.03 -9.50
N PHE A 103 -11.18 -0.04 -8.73
CA PHE A 103 -11.08 -0.97 -7.59
C PHE A 103 -12.16 -0.67 -6.57
N THR A 104 -12.78 -1.72 -6.02
CA THR A 104 -13.85 -1.57 -5.01
C THR A 104 -13.35 -0.90 -3.74
N TYR A 105 -12.12 -1.22 -3.33
CA TYR A 105 -11.49 -0.70 -2.11
C TYR A 105 -10.30 0.18 -2.46
N GLU A 106 -10.28 1.41 -1.92
CA GLU A 106 -9.21 2.39 -2.16
C GLU A 106 -7.84 1.86 -1.73
N ARG A 107 -7.72 1.33 -0.49
CA ARG A 107 -6.45 0.73 0.00
C ARG A 107 -5.92 -0.41 -0.87
N PHE A 108 -6.81 -1.14 -1.56
CA PHE A 108 -6.41 -2.21 -2.48
C PHE A 108 -5.93 -1.63 -3.81
N SER A 109 -6.56 -0.55 -4.29
CA SER A 109 -6.07 0.26 -5.41
C SER A 109 -4.67 0.82 -5.13
N ASP A 110 -4.49 1.45 -3.97
CA ASP A 110 -3.23 2.05 -3.55
C ASP A 110 -2.11 1.01 -3.49
N TYR A 111 -2.40 -0.18 -2.96
CA TYR A 111 -1.47 -1.31 -2.99
C TYR A 111 -1.07 -1.71 -4.41
N PHE A 112 -2.03 -1.82 -5.33
CA PHE A 112 -1.70 -2.14 -6.72
C PHE A 112 -0.84 -1.09 -7.40
N ILE A 113 -1.16 0.18 -7.15
CA ILE A 113 -0.39 1.29 -7.71
C ILE A 113 1.01 1.31 -7.10
N ALA A 114 1.15 1.12 -5.78
CA ALA A 114 2.44 1.02 -5.12
C ALA A 114 3.28 -0.14 -5.71
N GLN A 115 2.71 -1.34 -5.81
CA GLN A 115 3.37 -2.50 -6.43
C GLN A 115 3.78 -2.23 -7.88
N HIS A 116 2.92 -1.55 -8.66
CA HIS A 116 3.22 -1.15 -10.03
C HIS A 116 4.43 -0.18 -10.08
N ILE A 117 4.43 0.85 -9.24
CA ILE A 117 5.52 1.83 -9.13
C ILE A 117 6.83 1.11 -8.79
N LEU A 118 6.83 0.31 -7.72
CA LEU A 118 8.04 -0.36 -7.24
C LEU A 118 8.59 -1.37 -8.25
N SER A 119 7.73 -2.11 -8.94
CA SER A 119 8.16 -3.15 -9.89
C SER A 119 8.69 -2.60 -11.22
N HIS A 120 8.28 -1.41 -11.64
CA HIS A 120 8.60 -0.87 -12.96
C HIS A 120 9.59 0.30 -12.93
N TYR A 121 9.66 1.02 -11.82
CA TYR A 121 10.44 2.25 -11.73
C TYR A 121 11.56 2.16 -10.70
N VAL A 122 11.50 1.21 -9.76
CA VAL A 122 12.48 1.08 -8.68
C VAL A 122 13.30 -0.20 -8.82
N SER A 123 14.60 -0.07 -8.66
CA SER A 123 15.60 -1.12 -8.64
C SER A 123 16.67 -0.74 -7.63
N LYS A 124 17.50 -1.70 -7.20
CA LYS A 124 18.58 -1.42 -6.24
C LYS A 124 19.59 -0.39 -6.75
N ASP A 125 19.75 -0.26 -8.06
CA ASP A 125 20.76 0.61 -8.69
C ASP A 125 20.26 2.03 -8.95
N ASN A 126 18.97 2.31 -8.75
CA ASN A 126 18.37 3.60 -9.08
C ASN A 126 17.50 4.21 -7.96
N ILE A 127 17.53 3.66 -6.73
CA ILE A 127 16.66 4.11 -5.65
C ILE A 127 16.80 5.63 -5.47
N GLU A 128 18.01 6.14 -5.27
CA GLU A 128 18.27 7.58 -5.07
C GLU A 128 17.77 8.44 -6.23
N ALA A 129 17.87 7.95 -7.47
CA ALA A 129 17.41 8.67 -8.65
C ALA A 129 15.88 8.77 -8.71
N VAL A 130 15.14 7.77 -8.21
CA VAL A 130 13.66 7.79 -8.21
C VAL A 130 13.12 8.75 -7.14
N PHE A 131 13.86 8.97 -6.06
CA PHE A 131 13.52 9.91 -4.99
C PHE A 131 14.05 11.34 -5.24
N SER A 132 14.85 11.56 -6.28
CA SER A 132 15.30 12.91 -6.66
C SER A 132 14.10 13.80 -7.01
N GLU A 133 14.33 15.12 -7.03
CA GLU A 133 13.26 16.09 -7.29
C GLU A 133 12.55 15.87 -8.64
N GLU A 134 13.28 15.39 -9.65
CA GLU A 134 12.77 15.03 -10.98
C GLU A 134 12.37 13.54 -11.10
N GLY A 135 12.70 12.73 -10.10
CA GLY A 135 12.35 11.32 -10.03
C GLY A 135 10.85 11.10 -9.83
N LEU A 136 10.35 9.92 -10.21
CA LEU A 136 8.92 9.61 -10.13
C LEU A 136 8.39 9.79 -8.70
N ILE A 137 8.99 9.13 -7.70
CA ILE A 137 8.52 9.23 -6.31
C ILE A 137 8.77 10.65 -5.79
N GLY A 138 9.95 11.24 -6.02
CA GLY A 138 10.22 12.60 -5.56
C GLY A 138 9.23 13.63 -6.12
N SER A 139 8.79 13.49 -7.36
CA SER A 139 7.74 14.34 -7.94
C SER A 139 6.37 14.15 -7.28
N MET A 140 6.03 12.94 -6.84
CA MET A 140 4.79 12.66 -6.09
C MET A 140 4.80 13.30 -4.70
N LEU A 141 5.98 13.53 -4.13
CA LEU A 141 6.15 14.17 -2.83
C LEU A 141 6.03 15.70 -2.88
N LYS A 142 6.05 16.33 -4.07
CA LYS A 142 5.93 17.80 -4.19
C LYS A 142 4.60 18.34 -3.69
N ASP A 143 4.64 19.59 -3.22
CA ASP A 143 3.48 20.29 -2.66
C ASP A 143 2.27 20.28 -3.62
N GLY A 144 1.10 19.97 -3.07
CA GLY A 144 -0.16 19.83 -3.80
C GLY A 144 -0.51 18.38 -4.18
N SER A 145 0.41 17.66 -4.82
CA SER A 145 0.21 16.25 -5.24
C SER A 145 0.23 15.28 -4.06
N VAL A 146 1.04 15.59 -3.05
CA VAL A 146 1.28 14.73 -1.89
C VAL A 146 -0.01 14.36 -1.12
N TYR A 147 -0.98 15.27 -1.06
CA TYR A 147 -2.26 15.00 -0.39
C TYR A 147 -3.20 14.15 -1.24
N GLN A 148 -3.23 14.37 -2.56
CA GLN A 148 -4.03 13.57 -3.48
C GLN A 148 -3.51 12.13 -3.59
N LEU A 149 -2.20 11.96 -3.47
CA LEU A 149 -1.52 10.66 -3.56
C LEU A 149 -1.26 10.03 -2.19
N GLY A 150 -1.85 10.58 -1.11
CA GLY A 150 -1.55 10.16 0.26
C GLY A 150 -1.77 8.67 0.53
N GLY A 151 -2.83 8.08 -0.02
CA GLY A 151 -3.08 6.63 0.08
C GLY A 151 -2.01 5.79 -0.60
N ILE A 152 -1.61 6.18 -1.82
CA ILE A 152 -0.51 5.54 -2.57
C ILE A 152 0.82 5.70 -1.83
N ILE A 153 1.10 6.87 -1.26
CA ILE A 153 2.31 7.15 -0.48
C ILE A 153 2.36 6.27 0.79
N GLU A 154 1.23 6.13 1.49
CA GLU A 154 1.12 5.23 2.65
C GLU A 154 1.33 3.76 2.24
N ALA A 155 0.75 3.33 1.11
CA ALA A 155 0.97 1.99 0.57
C ALA A 155 2.42 1.75 0.14
N LEU A 156 3.10 2.76 -0.42
CA LEU A 156 4.54 2.70 -0.71
C LEU A 156 5.35 2.54 0.59
N GLY A 157 4.96 3.19 1.68
CA GLY A 157 5.59 3.02 3.00
C GLY A 157 5.50 1.60 3.57
N ILE A 158 4.50 0.81 3.14
CA ILE A 158 4.37 -0.61 3.49
C ILE A 158 5.15 -1.50 2.52
N CYS A 159 4.93 -1.31 1.21
CA CYS A 159 5.48 -2.20 0.17
C CYS A 159 7.00 -2.03 0.00
N PHE A 160 7.51 -0.82 0.15
CA PHE A 160 8.92 -0.51 -0.09
C PHE A 160 9.85 -1.24 0.91
N PRO A 161 9.63 -1.20 2.24
CA PRO A 161 10.40 -1.99 3.19
C PRO A 161 10.29 -3.51 2.94
N GLU A 162 9.11 -4.00 2.58
CA GLU A 162 8.89 -5.42 2.29
C GLU A 162 9.67 -5.90 1.06
N GLN A 163 9.88 -5.04 0.07
CA GLN A 163 10.55 -5.39 -1.19
C GLN A 163 12.05 -5.11 -1.17
N PHE A 164 12.48 -4.02 -0.53
CA PHE A 164 13.86 -3.53 -0.60
C PHE A 164 14.63 -3.67 0.72
N GLY A 165 13.95 -3.89 1.85
CA GLY A 165 14.59 -3.97 3.16
C GLY A 165 15.16 -2.64 3.65
N HIS A 166 14.57 -1.53 3.19
CA HIS A 166 14.90 -0.16 3.58
C HIS A 166 13.61 0.60 3.89
N GLU A 167 13.67 1.53 4.82
CA GLU A 167 12.56 2.43 5.13
C GLU A 167 12.45 3.50 4.05
N LEU A 168 11.24 3.72 3.53
CA LEU A 168 11.02 4.70 2.45
C LEU A 168 11.50 6.10 2.86
N ILE A 169 11.31 6.47 4.13
CA ILE A 169 11.70 7.76 4.69
C ILE A 169 13.22 8.00 4.67
N GLU A 170 14.06 6.95 4.55
CA GLU A 170 15.52 7.09 4.43
C GLU A 170 15.92 7.90 3.19
N PHE A 171 15.11 7.84 2.14
CA PHE A 171 15.39 8.49 0.86
C PHE A 171 14.76 9.89 0.74
N ILE A 172 14.16 10.39 1.83
CA ILE A 172 13.54 11.71 1.89
C ILE A 172 14.43 12.63 2.76
N PRO A 173 14.96 13.75 2.24
CA PRO A 173 15.78 14.67 3.02
C PRO A 173 15.05 15.20 4.26
N LYS A 174 15.74 15.29 5.40
CA LYS A 174 15.14 15.79 6.66
C LYS A 174 14.75 17.26 6.60
N GLU A 175 15.37 18.02 5.70
CA GLU A 175 15.07 19.43 5.41
C GLU A 175 13.79 19.61 4.58
N PHE A 176 13.20 18.51 4.10
CA PHE A 176 11.94 18.54 3.37
C PHE A 176 10.83 19.11 4.26
N SER A 177 10.11 20.13 3.77
CA SER A 177 9.13 20.90 4.55
C SER A 177 8.05 20.03 5.21
N ASN A 178 7.64 18.96 4.54
CA ASN A 178 6.63 18.02 5.02
C ASN A 178 7.25 16.72 5.60
N TYR A 179 8.51 16.71 6.03
CA TYR A 179 9.20 15.50 6.51
C TYR A 179 8.43 14.79 7.63
N ASN A 180 7.90 15.52 8.63
CA ASN A 180 7.13 14.91 9.72
C ASN A 180 5.83 14.24 9.23
N TRP A 181 5.16 14.87 8.26
CA TRP A 181 3.99 14.28 7.62
C TRP A 181 4.35 13.02 6.83
N MET A 182 5.50 13.04 6.15
CA MET A 182 6.04 11.87 5.44
C MET A 182 6.37 10.73 6.40
N LEU A 183 7.03 11.03 7.52
CA LEU A 183 7.32 10.06 8.56
C LEU A 183 6.03 9.43 9.10
N GLU A 184 5.03 10.25 9.42
CA GLU A 184 3.72 9.77 9.89
C GLU A 184 3.07 8.84 8.85
N ARG A 185 2.99 9.27 7.59
CA ARG A 185 2.30 8.54 6.52
C ARG A 185 2.99 7.26 6.09
N THR A 186 4.31 7.31 5.95
CA THR A 186 5.07 6.21 5.34
C THR A 186 5.61 5.23 6.37
N PHE A 187 5.81 5.68 7.61
CA PHE A 187 6.30 4.83 8.68
C PHE A 187 5.20 4.52 9.71
N ILE A 188 4.70 5.54 10.41
CA ILE A 188 3.83 5.36 11.60
C ILE A 188 2.50 4.70 11.24
N ASN A 189 1.78 5.22 10.24
CA ASN A 189 0.48 4.69 9.85
C ASN A 189 0.55 3.27 9.28
N GLY A 190 1.69 2.92 8.67
CA GLY A 190 1.90 1.64 7.99
C GLY A 190 2.57 0.56 8.84
N ILE A 191 3.26 0.90 9.94
CA ILE A 191 4.13 -0.04 10.68
C ILE A 191 3.38 -1.26 11.19
N LEU A 192 2.16 -1.09 11.70
CA LEU A 192 1.33 -2.19 12.21
C LEU A 192 0.85 -3.15 11.12
N TRP A 193 0.90 -2.71 9.86
CA TRP A 193 0.39 -3.43 8.70
C TRP A 193 1.50 -4.10 7.90
N ARG A 194 2.76 -4.02 8.32
CA ARG A 194 3.89 -4.60 7.58
C ARG A 194 4.14 -6.05 7.96
N SER A 195 4.76 -6.78 7.05
CA SER A 195 5.33 -8.10 7.34
C SER A 195 6.39 -7.99 8.43
N PRO A 196 6.43 -8.91 9.43
CA PRO A 196 7.49 -8.93 10.44
C PRO A 196 8.91 -8.97 9.87
N ASN A 197 9.07 -9.51 8.65
CA ASN A 197 10.37 -9.66 7.99
C ASN A 197 10.91 -8.35 7.38
N SER A 198 10.11 -7.27 7.33
CA SER A 198 10.54 -5.99 6.75
C SER A 198 11.05 -4.98 7.78
N PHE A 199 11.07 -5.34 9.06
CA PHE A 199 11.59 -4.50 10.13
C PHE A 199 13.12 -4.57 10.17
N THR A 200 13.74 -3.40 10.20
CA THR A 200 15.20 -3.23 10.14
C THR A 200 15.71 -2.51 11.39
N GLU A 201 17.03 -2.34 11.49
CA GLU A 201 17.62 -1.47 12.51
C GLU A 201 17.15 -0.02 12.34
N GLU A 202 16.95 0.44 11.11
CA GLU A 202 16.43 1.79 10.87
C GLU A 202 14.99 1.93 11.35
N SER A 203 14.16 0.89 11.25
CA SER A 203 12.82 0.90 11.86
C SER A 203 12.89 1.21 13.37
N VAL A 204 13.90 0.67 14.08
CA VAL A 204 14.10 0.94 15.52
C VAL A 204 14.57 2.38 15.74
N ASN A 205 15.46 2.90 14.89
CA ASN A 205 15.90 4.29 14.95
C ASN A 205 14.73 5.26 14.75
N LEU A 206 13.86 4.99 13.78
CA LEU A 206 12.66 5.77 13.53
C LEU A 206 11.67 5.68 14.69
N LEU A 207 11.47 4.50 15.28
CA LEU A 207 10.64 4.33 16.48
C LEU A 207 11.12 5.21 17.63
N ASN A 208 12.44 5.26 17.89
CA ASN A 208 13.04 6.11 18.92
C ASN A 208 12.92 7.61 18.60
N GLN A 209 12.95 7.99 17.31
CA GLN A 209 12.74 9.37 16.88
C GLN A 209 11.32 9.85 17.19
N ILE A 210 10.30 8.99 17.05
CA ILE A 210 8.90 9.31 17.41
C ILE A 210 8.80 9.69 18.89
N THR A 211 9.44 8.91 19.77
CA THR A 211 9.46 9.16 21.22
C THR A 211 10.10 10.50 21.59
N SER A 212 11.11 10.93 20.83
CA SER A 212 11.89 12.14 21.15
C SER A 212 11.20 13.46 20.75
N ASN A 213 10.26 13.40 19.80
CA ASN A 213 9.71 14.59 19.13
C ASN A 213 8.35 15.07 19.65
N ARG A 214 7.71 14.38 20.61
CA ARG A 214 6.38 14.78 21.13
C ARG A 214 6.41 15.26 22.57
N ILE A 215 5.77 16.41 22.80
CA ILE A 215 5.51 17.02 24.10
C ILE A 215 4.06 16.67 24.48
N GLY A 216 3.83 15.73 25.39
CA GLY A 216 2.49 15.35 25.85
C GLY A 216 2.39 13.96 26.49
N PHE A 217 1.17 13.55 26.86
CA PHE A 217 0.87 12.28 27.55
C PHE A 217 0.63 11.08 26.61
N HIS A 218 0.74 11.25 25.29
CA HIS A 218 0.51 10.19 24.30
C HIS A 218 1.85 9.73 23.73
N ASN A 219 2.19 8.46 23.95
CA ASN A 219 3.42 7.85 23.44
C ASN A 219 3.08 6.88 22.31
N GLU A 220 3.02 7.42 21.09
CA GLU A 220 2.69 6.66 19.87
C GLU A 220 3.65 5.48 19.62
N ALA A 221 4.93 5.62 19.98
CA ALA A 221 5.88 4.52 19.91
C ALA A 221 5.51 3.38 20.89
N LEU A 222 5.08 3.72 22.10
CA LEU A 222 4.59 2.73 23.07
C LEU A 222 3.30 2.07 22.56
N ASP A 223 2.38 2.81 21.96
CA ASP A 223 1.15 2.24 21.39
C ASP A 223 1.46 1.23 20.27
N ILE A 224 2.43 1.54 19.41
CA ILE A 224 2.92 0.62 18.38
C ILE A 224 3.49 -0.66 19.01
N LEU A 225 4.36 -0.50 20.03
CA LEU A 225 4.97 -1.64 20.72
C LEU A 225 3.92 -2.49 21.45
N LEU A 226 2.92 -1.86 22.08
CA LEU A 226 1.83 -2.57 22.74
C LEU A 226 0.96 -3.34 21.73
N ALA A 227 0.61 -2.73 20.60
CA ALA A 227 -0.15 -3.40 19.55
C ALA A 227 0.59 -4.65 19.02
N LEU A 228 1.89 -4.53 18.76
CA LEU A 228 2.73 -5.61 18.25
C LEU A 228 3.16 -6.62 19.31
N SER A 229 3.06 -6.29 20.60
CA SER A 229 3.48 -7.16 21.69
C SER A 229 2.78 -8.51 21.69
N THR A 230 1.54 -8.54 21.20
CA THR A 230 0.69 -9.74 21.15
C THR A 230 1.01 -10.68 20.00
N GLU A 231 1.95 -10.32 19.13
CA GLU A 231 2.32 -11.09 17.94
C GLU A 231 3.62 -11.89 18.19
N PRO A 232 3.55 -13.20 18.50
CA PRO A 232 4.69 -13.93 19.07
C PRO A 232 5.93 -13.95 18.16
N ASN A 233 5.74 -13.96 16.85
CA ASN A 233 6.82 -14.02 15.86
C ASN A 233 7.24 -12.63 15.35
N HIS A 234 6.73 -11.54 15.93
CA HIS A 234 7.08 -10.18 15.53
C HIS A 234 8.40 -9.73 16.18
N PRO A 235 9.31 -9.03 15.47
CA PRO A 235 10.57 -8.56 16.06
C PRO A 235 10.38 -7.58 17.22
N TRP A 236 9.24 -6.88 17.24
CA TRP A 236 8.80 -5.98 18.32
C TRP A 236 7.69 -6.58 19.19
N ASN A 237 7.74 -7.90 19.44
CA ASN A 237 6.80 -8.60 20.31
C ASN A 237 6.99 -8.26 21.81
N ALA A 238 6.24 -8.93 22.69
CA ALA A 238 6.34 -8.76 24.14
C ALA A 238 7.76 -8.97 24.69
N ASP A 239 8.54 -9.90 24.14
CA ASP A 239 9.93 -10.13 24.59
C ASP A 239 10.84 -8.95 24.24
N PHE A 240 10.60 -8.27 23.12
CA PHE A 240 11.30 -7.03 22.80
C PHE A 240 10.95 -5.93 23.79
N LEU A 241 9.65 -5.72 24.07
CA LEU A 241 9.21 -4.70 25.02
C LEU A 241 9.73 -4.98 26.44
N ASP A 242 9.58 -6.22 26.94
CA ASP A 242 10.04 -6.63 28.27
C ASP A 242 11.54 -6.44 28.44
N ARG A 243 12.37 -6.86 27.46
CA ARG A 243 13.83 -6.65 27.52
C ARG A 243 14.24 -5.19 27.65
N ASN A 244 13.45 -4.26 27.10
CA ASN A 244 13.71 -2.83 27.23
C ASN A 244 13.24 -2.30 28.59
N LEU A 245 12.04 -2.67 29.04
CA LEU A 245 11.50 -2.25 30.33
C LEU A 245 12.26 -2.85 31.53
N ALA A 246 12.77 -4.07 31.42
CA ALA A 246 13.53 -4.75 32.47
C ALA A 246 14.90 -4.10 32.76
N ARG A 247 15.38 -3.22 31.87
CA ARG A 247 16.61 -2.44 32.08
C ARG A 247 16.37 -1.18 32.92
N MET A 248 15.12 -0.76 33.07
CA MET A 248 14.74 0.39 33.88
C MET A 248 14.62 -0.02 35.35
N SER A 249 14.97 0.88 36.25
CA SER A 249 14.63 0.70 37.66
C SER A 249 13.11 0.74 37.85
N LEU A 250 12.60 0.19 38.97
CA LEU A 250 11.17 0.20 39.25
C LEU A 250 10.56 1.63 39.20
N PRO A 251 11.18 2.67 39.81
CA PRO A 251 10.65 4.03 39.72
C PRO A 251 10.67 4.61 38.30
N GLU A 252 11.70 4.33 37.50
CA GLU A 252 11.78 4.82 36.12
C GLU A 252 10.73 4.14 35.23
N ARG A 253 10.53 2.83 35.41
CA ARG A 253 9.53 2.08 34.68
C ARG A 253 8.11 2.52 35.02
N ASP A 254 7.83 2.78 36.29
CA ASP A 254 6.52 3.31 36.72
C ASP A 254 6.24 4.70 36.16
N ALA A 255 7.28 5.52 35.97
CA ALA A 255 7.15 6.85 35.36
C ALA A 255 7.06 6.83 33.82
N PHE A 256 7.51 5.73 33.18
CA PHE A 256 7.44 5.54 31.74
C PHE A 256 6.02 5.19 31.26
N TRP A 257 5.23 4.49 32.07
CA TRP A 257 3.82 4.18 31.84
C TRP A 257 2.93 5.41 32.01
#